data_AF-A0A941P4Y0-F1
#
_entry.id   AF-A0A941P4Y0-F1
#
_cell.length_a   1.000
_cell.length_b   1.000
_cell.length_c   1.000
_cell.angle_alpha   90.00
_cell.angle_beta   90.00
_cell.angle_gamma   90.00
#
_symmetry.space_group_name_H-M   'P 1'
#
loop_
_entity.id
_entity.type
_entity.pdbx_description
1 polymer ?
#
loop_
_entity_poly.entity_id
_entity_poly.type
_entity_poly.pdbx_seq_one_letter_code
_entity_poly.pdbx_strand_id
1 'polypeptide(L)'
;MTEELFRGDGYRTECDATVVGVSDQGVVLDRTVFYPQGGGQAGDSGVLVLADGSELAIADTRKGKDAEGRPNGQIVHVPAADQAAMLARLALLAPGARVVARIDWARRHRMMRLHTTTHLLCHLVPHPVDGCSITPDYARLDFHMTEPLDKA
;
A
#
# COMPACT_ATOMS: atom_id res chain seq x y z
N MET A 1 -11.75 -11.76 -3.17
CA MET A 1 -10.68 -11.01 -3.84
C MET A 1 -11.03 -9.53 -3.73
N THR A 2 -10.07 -8.67 -3.42
CA THR A 2 -10.30 -7.21 -3.32
C THR A 2 -10.17 -6.57 -4.71
N GLU A 3 -11.10 -5.68 -5.10
CA GLU A 3 -11.00 -4.91 -6.34
C GLU A 3 -9.92 -3.82 -6.21
N GLU A 4 -8.91 -3.85 -7.08
CA GLU A 4 -7.72 -3.00 -7.03
C GLU A 4 -7.89 -1.74 -7.90
N LEU A 5 -8.52 -0.70 -7.36
CA LEU A 5 -8.89 0.51 -8.13
C LEU A 5 -7.68 1.28 -8.66
N PHE A 6 -6.56 1.23 -7.93
CA PHE A 6 -5.30 1.86 -8.31
C PHE A 6 -4.70 1.32 -9.62
N ARG A 7 -5.16 0.16 -10.13
CA ARG A 7 -4.73 -0.36 -11.44
C ARG A 7 -5.40 0.35 -12.61
N GLY A 8 -6.67 0.73 -12.43
CA GLY A 8 -7.45 1.42 -13.47
C GLY A 8 -7.20 2.92 -13.48
N ASP A 9 -7.02 3.51 -12.30
CA ASP A 9 -6.72 4.93 -12.13
C ASP A 9 -5.75 5.14 -10.96
N GLY A 10 -4.48 5.38 -11.27
CA GLY A 10 -3.43 5.61 -10.28
C GLY A 10 -3.49 6.97 -9.57
N TYR A 11 -4.30 7.91 -10.08
CA TYR A 11 -4.49 9.25 -9.51
C TYR A 11 -5.75 9.35 -8.64
N ARG A 12 -6.57 8.30 -8.61
CA ARG A 12 -7.71 8.22 -7.69
C ARG A 12 -7.23 8.14 -6.25
N THR A 13 -7.60 9.13 -5.44
CA THR A 13 -7.15 9.27 -4.04
C THR A 13 -8.12 8.71 -3.01
N GLU A 14 -9.37 8.44 -3.40
CA GLU A 14 -10.39 7.92 -2.49
C GLU A 14 -11.45 7.05 -3.18
N CYS A 15 -12.10 6.19 -2.39
CA CYS A 15 -13.26 5.42 -2.81
C CYS A 15 -14.16 5.02 -1.64
N ASP A 16 -15.47 4.93 -1.89
CA ASP A 16 -16.37 4.17 -1.04
C ASP A 16 -16.04 2.68 -1.11
N ALA A 17 -16.06 2.02 0.05
CA ALA A 17 -15.81 0.59 0.19
C ALA A 17 -16.65 -0.02 1.32
N THR A 18 -16.72 -1.34 1.33
CA THR A 18 -17.35 -2.15 2.38
C THR A 18 -16.28 -2.97 3.09
N VAL A 19 -16.28 -2.94 4.42
CA VAL A 19 -15.42 -3.81 5.23
C VAL A 19 -15.91 -5.24 5.12
N VAL A 20 -15.04 -6.13 4.63
CA VAL A 20 -15.35 -7.56 4.49
C VAL A 20 -14.75 -8.40 5.61
N GLY A 21 -13.78 -7.85 6.37
CA GLY A 21 -13.21 -8.51 7.53
C GLY A 21 -12.28 -7.61 8.33
N VAL A 22 -12.16 -7.92 9.62
CA VAL A 22 -11.22 -7.30 10.55
C VAL A 22 -10.53 -8.42 11.32
N SER A 23 -9.21 -8.34 11.45
CA SER A 23 -8.40 -9.27 12.25
C SER A 23 -7.21 -8.53 12.86
N ASP A 24 -6.39 -9.25 13.62
CA ASP A 24 -5.14 -8.72 14.18
C ASP A 24 -4.15 -8.26 13.11
N GLN A 25 -4.30 -8.72 11.86
CA GLN A 25 -3.47 -8.26 10.73
C GLN A 25 -3.95 -6.91 10.17
N GLY A 26 -5.21 -6.54 10.40
CA GLY A 26 -5.79 -5.29 9.92
C GLY A 26 -7.16 -5.46 9.28
N VAL A 27 -7.52 -4.51 8.43
CA VAL A 27 -8.85 -4.40 7.81
C VAL A 27 -8.80 -4.84 6.35
N VAL A 28 -9.75 -5.67 5.92
CA VAL A 28 -9.92 -6.07 4.53
C VAL A 28 -11.17 -5.41 3.97
N LEU A 29 -11.05 -4.84 2.77
CA LEU A 29 -12.15 -4.19 2.03
C LEU A 29 -12.52 -4.99 0.78
N ASP A 30 -13.74 -4.79 0.28
CA ASP A 30 -14.20 -5.29 -1.02
C ASP A 30 -13.44 -4.64 -2.19
N ARG A 31 -13.12 -3.35 -2.08
CA ARG A 31 -12.36 -2.56 -3.05
C ARG A 31 -11.48 -1.52 -2.36
N THR A 32 -10.38 -1.11 -3.01
CA THR A 32 -9.49 -0.11 -2.41
C THR A 32 -8.65 0.67 -3.42
N VAL A 33 -8.36 1.92 -3.09
CA VAL A 33 -7.35 2.78 -3.73
C VAL A 33 -5.93 2.60 -3.16
N PHE A 34 -5.79 1.93 -2.01
CA PHE A 34 -4.51 1.71 -1.35
C PHE A 34 -3.69 0.66 -2.09
N TYR A 35 -2.49 1.03 -2.50
CA TYR A 35 -1.53 0.11 -3.09
C TYR A 35 -0.88 -0.74 -1.98
N PRO A 36 -0.97 -2.07 -2.03
CA PRO A 36 -0.28 -2.92 -1.07
C PRO A 36 1.21 -3.01 -1.41
N GLN A 37 2.08 -3.05 -0.41
CA GLN A 37 3.53 -3.18 -0.62
C GLN A 37 3.85 -4.29 -1.64
N GLY A 38 4.68 -3.95 -2.63
CA GLY A 38 5.02 -4.84 -3.73
C GLY A 38 6.02 -4.22 -4.70
N GLY A 39 6.79 -5.05 -5.40
CA GLY A 39 7.74 -4.58 -6.42
C GLY A 39 8.80 -3.60 -5.90
N GLY A 40 9.17 -3.71 -4.62
CA GLY A 40 10.08 -2.78 -3.94
C GLY A 40 9.41 -1.52 -3.38
N GLN A 41 8.18 -1.18 -3.80
CA GLN A 41 7.47 -0.01 -3.31
C GLN A 41 6.73 -0.29 -2.01
N ALA A 42 6.94 0.59 -1.02
CA ALA A 42 6.21 0.58 0.24
C ALA A 42 4.68 0.65 0.01
N GLY A 43 3.93 0.01 0.90
CA GLY A 43 2.47 0.05 0.87
C GLY A 43 1.97 1.45 1.20
N ASP A 44 0.74 1.75 0.81
CA ASP A 44 0.12 3.04 1.09
C ASP A 44 -0.30 3.20 2.55
N SER A 45 -0.29 4.46 3.01
CA SER A 45 -0.89 4.92 4.26
C SER A 45 -2.05 5.87 3.95
N GLY A 46 -2.86 6.16 4.96
CA GLY A 46 -4.04 7.02 4.81
C GLY A 46 -5.04 6.79 5.95
N VAL A 47 -6.32 6.89 5.63
CA VAL A 47 -7.41 6.70 6.60
C VAL A 47 -8.57 5.92 6.01
N LEU A 48 -9.28 5.19 6.87
CA LEU A 48 -10.63 4.71 6.60
C LEU A 48 -11.60 5.57 7.41
N VAL A 49 -12.47 6.31 6.72
CA VAL A 49 -13.47 7.19 7.35
C VAL A 49 -14.78 6.42 7.48
N LEU A 50 -15.29 6.28 8.70
CA LEU A 50 -16.56 5.62 9.00
C LEU A 50 -17.75 6.56 8.77
N ALA A 51 -18.96 6.00 8.73
CA ALA A 51 -20.19 6.76 8.47
C ALA A 51 -20.49 7.86 9.51
N ASP A 52 -19.97 7.73 10.74
CA ASP A 52 -20.09 8.74 11.80
C ASP A 52 -18.99 9.82 11.75
N GLY A 53 -18.13 9.78 10.72
CA GLY A 53 -17.01 10.70 10.54
C GLY A 53 -15.76 10.34 11.35
N SER A 54 -15.78 9.28 12.15
CA SER A 54 -14.57 8.79 12.82
C SER A 54 -13.58 8.22 11.81
N GLU A 55 -12.28 8.41 12.06
CA GLU A 55 -11.23 7.96 11.16
C GLU A 55 -10.37 6.88 11.83
N LEU A 56 -10.12 5.78 11.11
CA LEU A 56 -9.11 4.79 11.44
C LEU A 56 -7.84 5.09 10.62
N ALA A 57 -6.78 5.50 11.29
CA ALA A 57 -5.50 5.76 10.61
C ALA A 57 -4.85 4.44 10.16
N ILE A 58 -4.46 4.38 8.89
CA ILE A 58 -3.78 3.25 8.27
C ILE A 58 -2.31 3.63 8.07
N ALA A 59 -1.41 2.91 8.74
CA ALA A 59 0.03 3.14 8.62
C ALA A 59 0.62 2.51 7.36
N ASP A 60 0.02 1.41 6.90
CA ASP A 60 0.58 0.60 5.83
C ASP A 60 -0.47 -0.30 5.18
N THR A 61 -0.18 -0.79 3.98
CA THR A 61 -1.07 -1.68 3.22
C THR A 61 -0.28 -2.87 2.69
N ARG A 62 -0.80 -4.08 2.91
CA ARG A 62 -0.10 -5.34 2.63
C ARG A 62 -0.95 -6.29 1.79
N LYS A 63 -0.28 -7.15 1.02
CA LYS A 63 -0.95 -8.28 0.38
C LYS A 63 -1.32 -9.30 1.45
N GLY A 64 -2.58 -9.70 1.49
CA GLY A 64 -3.09 -10.73 2.38
C GLY A 64 -2.45 -12.09 2.10
N LYS A 65 -2.31 -12.89 3.15
CA LYS A 65 -1.77 -14.25 3.11
C LYS A 65 -2.72 -15.22 3.81
N ASP A 66 -2.78 -16.46 3.32
CA ASP A 66 -3.45 -17.55 4.02
C ASP A 66 -2.60 -18.08 5.20
N ALA A 67 -3.12 -19.10 5.90
CA ALA A 67 -2.45 -19.70 7.06
C ALA A 67 -1.09 -20.33 6.72
N GLU A 68 -0.88 -20.73 5.46
CA GLU A 68 0.39 -21.26 4.95
C GLU A 68 1.32 -20.16 4.40
N GLY A 69 0.92 -18.89 4.51
CA GLY A 69 1.71 -17.74 4.08
C GLY A 69 1.63 -17.44 2.57
N ARG A 70 0.74 -18.10 1.83
CA ARG A 70 0.57 -17.91 0.38
C ARG A 70 -0.36 -16.71 0.12
N PRO A 71 -0.14 -15.93 -0.95
CA PRO A 71 -1.02 -14.83 -1.31
C PRO A 71 -2.47 -15.30 -1.51
N ASN A 72 -3.43 -14.63 -0.88
CA ASN A 72 -4.85 -14.99 -0.95
C ASN A 72 -5.71 -14.01 -1.77
N GLY A 73 -5.08 -13.04 -2.43
CA GLY A 73 -5.76 -12.02 -3.24
C GLY A 73 -6.56 -10.98 -2.44
N GLN A 74 -6.39 -10.93 -1.11
CA GLN A 74 -6.90 -9.84 -0.28
C GLN A 74 -5.87 -8.73 -0.12
N ILE A 75 -6.34 -7.53 0.18
CA ILE A 75 -5.50 -6.41 0.60
C ILE A 75 -5.83 -6.06 2.04
N VAL A 76 -4.79 -6.03 2.88
CA VAL A 76 -4.88 -5.78 4.31
C VAL A 76 -4.40 -4.36 4.60
N HIS A 77 -5.27 -3.54 5.18
CA HIS A 77 -5.00 -2.17 5.62
C HIS A 77 -4.59 -2.25 7.09
N VAL A 78 -3.32 -1.98 7.37
CA VAL A 78 -2.71 -2.14 8.70
C VAL A 78 -2.89 -0.84 9.49
N PRO A 79 -3.65 -0.85 10.60
CA PRO A 79 -3.86 0.34 11.42
C PRO A 79 -2.55 0.87 12.02
N ALA A 80 -2.48 2.17 12.28
CA ALA A 80 -1.40 2.75 13.06
C ALA A 80 -1.41 2.23 14.52
N ALA A 81 -0.25 2.31 15.20
CA ALA A 81 -0.03 1.65 16.49
C ALA A 81 -1.00 2.08 17.61
N ASP A 82 -1.52 3.31 17.56
CA ASP A 82 -2.43 3.89 18.55
C ASP A 82 -3.92 3.69 18.23
N GLN A 83 -4.24 2.87 17.22
CA GLN A 83 -5.59 2.73 16.67
C GLN A 83 -6.38 1.52 17.21
N ALA A 84 -5.89 0.83 18.25
CA ALA A 84 -6.51 -0.40 18.76
C ALA A 84 -7.99 -0.24 19.14
N ALA A 85 -8.34 0.87 19.81
CA ALA A 85 -9.73 1.17 20.18
C ALA A 85 -10.63 1.41 18.97
N MET A 86 -10.11 2.10 17.95
CA MET A 86 -10.84 2.37 16.70
C MET A 86 -11.03 1.09 15.88
N LEU A 87 -10.00 0.24 15.82
CA LEU A 87 -10.07 -1.07 15.17
C LEU A 87 -11.12 -1.96 15.85
N ALA A 88 -11.15 -2.00 17.19
CA ALA A 88 -12.15 -2.75 17.94
C ALA A 88 -13.57 -2.26 17.67
N ARG A 89 -13.77 -0.93 17.58
CA ARG A 89 -15.06 -0.34 17.20
C ARG A 89 -15.47 -0.76 15.79
N LEU A 90 -14.56 -0.72 14.81
CA LEU A 90 -14.84 -1.14 13.44
C LEU A 90 -15.16 -2.63 13.36
N ALA A 91 -14.47 -3.46 14.15
CA ALA A 91 -14.71 -4.90 14.21
C ALA A 91 -16.14 -5.25 14.63
N LEU A 92 -16.75 -4.46 15.53
CA LEU A 92 -18.15 -4.63 15.93
C LEU A 92 -19.16 -4.33 14.81
N LEU A 93 -18.77 -3.56 13.80
CA LEU A 93 -19.59 -3.20 12.65
C LEU A 93 -19.28 -4.08 11.43
N ALA A 94 -18.26 -4.94 11.52
CA ALA A 94 -17.82 -5.80 10.43
C ALA A 94 -18.40 -7.22 10.54
N PRO A 95 -18.62 -7.92 9.40
CA PRO A 95 -18.55 -7.40 8.04
C PRO A 95 -19.77 -6.50 7.70
N GLY A 96 -19.63 -5.66 6.68
CA GLY A 96 -20.73 -4.84 6.12
C GLY A 96 -20.64 -3.35 6.42
N ALA A 97 -19.74 -2.92 7.33
CA ALA A 97 -19.50 -1.50 7.58
C ALA A 97 -19.09 -0.76 6.30
N ARG A 98 -19.73 0.39 6.04
CA ARG A 98 -19.37 1.28 4.94
C ARG A 98 -18.31 2.27 5.40
N VAL A 99 -17.28 2.43 4.58
CA VAL A 99 -16.18 3.37 4.83
C VAL A 99 -15.81 4.10 3.55
N VAL A 100 -15.24 5.30 3.69
CA VAL A 100 -14.48 5.96 2.62
C VAL A 100 -13.00 5.70 2.88
N ALA A 101 -12.37 4.99 1.96
CA ALA A 101 -10.93 4.73 1.99
C ALA A 101 -10.21 5.87 1.27
N ARG A 102 -9.33 6.60 1.97
CA ARG A 102 -8.60 7.77 1.45
C ARG A 102 -7.11 7.66 1.73
N ILE A 103 -6.28 7.72 0.69
CA ILE A 103 -4.81 7.60 0.82
C ILE A 103 -4.16 8.94 1.19
N ASP A 104 -2.98 8.88 1.79
CA ASP A 104 -2.06 10.02 1.82
C ASP A 104 -1.50 10.25 0.42
N TRP A 105 -2.12 11.20 -0.30
CA TRP A 105 -1.74 11.52 -1.67
C TRP A 105 -0.32 12.07 -1.79
N ALA A 106 0.13 12.90 -0.84
CA ALA A 106 1.46 13.48 -0.90
C ALA A 106 2.53 12.37 -0.82
N ARG A 107 2.31 11.39 0.05
CA ARG A 107 3.14 10.19 0.17
C ARG A 107 3.09 9.33 -1.09
N ARG A 108 1.90 8.98 -1.59
CA ARG A 108 1.72 8.18 -2.81
C ARG A 108 2.42 8.81 -4.01
N HIS A 109 2.20 10.10 -4.23
CA HIS A 109 2.73 10.81 -5.39
C HIS A 109 4.27 10.90 -5.37
N ARG A 110 4.90 11.05 -4.17
CA ARG A 110 6.35 10.95 -4.03
C ARG A 110 6.87 9.58 -4.47
N MET A 111 6.24 8.51 -4.00
CA MET A 111 6.62 7.15 -4.39
C MET A 111 6.41 6.90 -5.89
N MET A 112 5.32 7.41 -6.49
CA MET A 112 5.12 7.33 -7.95
C MET A 112 6.27 7.98 -8.72
N ARG A 113 6.69 9.19 -8.32
CA ARG A 113 7.83 9.88 -8.96
C ARG A 113 9.12 9.10 -8.81
N LEU A 114 9.39 8.59 -7.60
CA LEU A 114 10.57 7.77 -7.34
C LEU A 114 10.55 6.47 -8.16
N HIS A 115 9.41 5.78 -8.21
CA HIS A 115 9.20 4.58 -9.01
C HIS A 115 9.47 4.83 -10.50
N THR A 116 8.89 5.88 -11.09
CA THR A 116 9.17 6.24 -12.48
C THR A 116 10.65 6.55 -12.68
N THR A 117 11.27 7.27 -11.74
CA THR A 117 12.71 7.58 -11.79
C THR A 117 13.56 6.31 -11.75
N THR A 118 13.18 5.30 -10.95
CA THR A 118 13.89 4.01 -10.92
C THR A 118 13.84 3.30 -12.27
N HIS A 119 12.72 3.32 -13.00
CA HIS A 119 12.66 2.76 -14.36
C HIS A 119 13.57 3.49 -15.34
N LEU A 120 13.67 4.82 -15.24
CA LEU A 120 14.60 5.60 -16.06
C LEU A 120 16.06 5.21 -15.77
N LEU A 121 16.42 5.00 -14.49
CA LEU A 121 17.75 4.52 -14.12
C LEU A 121 18.03 3.11 -14.66
N CYS A 122 17.06 2.20 -14.62
CA CYS A 122 17.17 0.87 -15.23
C CYS A 122 17.40 0.91 -16.74
N HIS A 123 16.93 1.96 -17.42
CA HIS A 123 17.20 2.15 -18.85
C HIS A 123 18.62 2.67 -19.11
N LEU A 124 19.12 3.54 -18.23
CA LEU A 124 20.44 4.17 -18.37
C LEU A 124 21.59 3.26 -17.95
N VAL A 125 21.38 2.42 -16.94
CA VAL A 125 22.38 1.50 -16.41
C VAL A 125 22.15 0.12 -17.02
N PRO A 126 23.02 -0.38 -17.93
CA PRO A 126 22.78 -1.60 -18.70
C PRO A 126 23.11 -2.87 -17.91
N HIS A 127 22.66 -2.94 -16.67
CA HIS A 127 22.84 -4.09 -15.78
C HIS A 127 21.48 -4.59 -15.26
N PRO A 128 21.34 -5.90 -15.04
CA PRO A 128 20.18 -6.45 -14.34
C PRO A 128 20.01 -5.82 -12.94
N VAL A 129 18.77 -5.77 -12.45
CA VAL A 129 18.45 -5.30 -11.09
C VAL A 129 18.28 -6.50 -10.17
N ASP A 130 19.08 -6.54 -9.11
CA ASP A 130 19.01 -7.58 -8.06
C ASP A 130 18.11 -7.15 -6.89
N GLY A 131 17.92 -5.84 -6.70
CA GLY A 131 17.18 -5.30 -5.56
C GLY A 131 16.55 -3.94 -5.85
N CYS A 132 15.37 -3.71 -5.26
CA CYS A 132 14.68 -2.44 -5.34
C CYS A 132 13.98 -2.12 -4.01
N SER A 133 14.09 -0.88 -3.55
CA SER A 133 13.31 -0.34 -2.44
C SER A 133 12.89 1.09 -2.77
N ILE A 134 11.59 1.39 -2.68
CA ILE A 134 11.02 2.71 -2.91
C ILE A 134 10.19 3.07 -1.67
N THR A 135 10.62 4.10 -0.97
CA THR A 135 9.95 4.67 0.21
C THR A 135 9.51 6.11 -0.12
N PRO A 136 8.76 6.79 0.76
CA PRO A 136 8.40 8.20 0.55
C PRO A 136 9.60 9.14 0.48
N ASP A 137 10.71 8.79 1.13
CA ASP A 137 11.88 9.66 1.30
C ASP A 137 12.99 9.38 0.29
N TYR A 138 13.16 8.13 -0.11
CA TYR A 138 14.22 7.72 -1.04
C TYR A 138 13.85 6.46 -1.83
N ALA A 139 14.59 6.24 -2.92
CA ALA A 139 14.62 4.98 -3.64
C ALA A 139 16.04 4.43 -3.76
N ARG A 140 16.15 3.11 -3.81
CA ARG A 140 17.41 2.36 -3.96
C ARG A 140 17.22 1.29 -5.03
N LEU A 141 18.17 1.20 -5.94
CA LEU A 141 18.33 0.11 -6.89
C LEU A 141 19.68 -0.55 -6.67
N ASP A 142 19.70 -1.87 -6.64
CA ASP A 142 20.92 -2.67 -6.60
C ASP A 142 21.09 -3.31 -7.99
N PHE A 143 22.19 -2.99 -8.66
CA PHE A 143 22.51 -3.53 -9.99
C PHE A 143 23.48 -4.70 -9.88
N HIS A 144 23.31 -5.69 -10.76
CA HIS A 144 24.19 -6.85 -10.86
C HIS A 144 25.51 -6.47 -11.53
N MET A 145 26.47 -6.03 -10.72
CA MET A 145 27.78 -5.59 -11.19
C MET A 145 28.86 -5.79 -10.11
N THR A 146 30.12 -5.95 -10.55
CA THR A 146 31.28 -6.14 -9.67
C THR A 146 32.16 -4.91 -9.55
N GLU A 147 32.07 -3.99 -10.50
CA GLU A 147 32.83 -2.74 -10.54
C GLU A 147 31.88 -1.56 -10.29
N PRO A 148 32.34 -0.47 -9.66
CA PRO A 148 31.51 0.72 -9.48
C PRO A 148 31.19 1.38 -10.84
N LEU A 149 30.05 2.09 -10.90
CA LEU A 149 29.75 2.95 -12.04
C LEU A 149 30.84 4.01 -12.23
N ASP A 150 31.27 4.19 -13.47
CA ASP A 150 32.19 5.26 -13.82
C ASP A 150 31.55 6.63 -13.51
N LYS A 151 32.35 7.54 -12.97
CA LYS A 151 31.93 8.90 -12.58
C LYS A 151 32.26 9.95 -13.65
N ALA A 152 32.75 9.50 -14.81
CA ALA A 152 33.24 10.32 -15.92
C ALA A 152 32.28 11.43 -16.34
#